data_AF-A0A1H5VIA8-F1
#
_entry.id   AF-A0A1H5VIA8-F1
#
_cell.length_a   1.000
_cell.length_b   1.000
_cell.length_c   1.000
_cell.angle_alpha   90.00
_cell.angle_beta   90.00
_cell.angle_gamma   90.00
#
_symmetry.space_group_name_H-M   'P 1'
#
loop_
_entity.id
_entity.type
_entity.pdbx_description
1 polymer ?
#
loop_
_entity_poly.entity_id
_entity_poly.type
_entity_poly.pdbx_seq_one_letter_code
_entity_poly.pdbx_strand_id
1 'polypeptide(L)'
;MSDVGALAPGFQGAEIAAEAIARGGPARAVAAGRPSYAADRLTAMGQTNDDVAALLLEYADLFAMNGGDGIRVRSYKKAADSIAAYRGDLTAIDVRTLPDVGEAIAKKVEEALDRGTFRQLEDLRAKIPGGARSLLAIPGLGPKRALHLHTELGVDSPRALAAAIEQGRLDGLRGYGPKTRQALLDGIAAL
;
A
#
# COMPACT_ATOMS: atom_id res chain seq x y z
N MET A 1 -31.74 30.03 34.25
CA MET A 1 -31.61 29.58 35.64
C MET A 1 -31.75 28.08 35.61
N SER A 2 -30.64 27.37 35.42
CA SER A 2 -29.89 26.70 36.50
C SER A 2 -30.39 25.26 36.62
N ASP A 3 -29.60 24.20 36.69
CA ASP A 3 -28.16 23.99 36.57
C ASP A 3 -27.95 22.45 36.55
N VAL A 4 -26.76 22.03 36.09
CA VAL A 4 -26.03 20.74 36.24
C VAL A 4 -26.71 19.42 36.63
N GLY A 5 -26.21 18.32 36.05
CA GLY A 5 -26.10 17.07 36.82
C GLY A 5 -25.87 15.78 36.04
N ALA A 6 -24.76 15.66 35.30
CA ALA A 6 -24.26 14.37 34.86
C ALA A 6 -23.66 13.57 36.04
N LEU A 7 -23.96 12.26 36.14
CA LEU A 7 -22.97 11.20 36.41
C LEU A 7 -23.66 9.82 36.35
N ALA A 8 -23.17 8.95 35.49
CA ALA A 8 -23.49 7.51 35.49
C ALA A 8 -22.62 6.78 36.52
N PRO A 9 -23.14 5.72 37.20
CA PRO A 9 -22.34 4.89 38.09
C PRO A 9 -21.52 3.84 37.32
N GLY A 10 -20.31 3.59 37.82
CA GLY A 10 -19.31 2.70 37.23
C GLY A 10 -19.62 1.21 37.36
N PHE A 11 -19.00 0.45 36.45
CA PHE A 11 -18.89 -1.01 36.53
C PHE A 11 -17.54 -1.37 37.12
N GLN A 12 -17.59 -1.92 38.34
CA GLN A 12 -16.49 -2.56 39.04
C GLN A 12 -16.74 -4.07 39.04
N GLY A 13 -15.72 -4.86 38.70
CA GLY A 13 -15.59 -6.25 39.16
C GLY A 13 -15.72 -7.34 38.11
N ALA A 14 -14.60 -7.98 37.78
CA ALA A 14 -14.45 -9.44 37.76
C ALA A 14 -12.96 -9.79 37.59
N GLU A 15 -12.31 -10.00 38.74
CA GLU A 15 -11.00 -10.59 38.90
C GLU A 15 -11.16 -12.13 39.05
N ILE A 16 -10.05 -12.86 38.84
CA ILE A 16 -9.70 -14.24 39.25
C ILE A 16 -9.98 -15.44 38.33
N ALA A 17 -8.89 -16.05 37.83
CA ALA A 17 -8.57 -17.47 38.01
C ALA A 17 -7.07 -17.74 37.72
N ALA A 18 -6.29 -17.99 38.78
CA ALA A 18 -5.05 -18.77 38.79
C ALA A 18 -5.43 -20.28 38.87
N GLU A 19 -4.63 -21.34 38.67
CA GLU A 19 -3.19 -21.61 38.79
C GLU A 19 -2.92 -23.06 38.29
N ALA A 20 -1.64 -23.40 38.08
CA ALA A 20 -1.00 -24.73 38.10
C ALA A 20 -1.15 -25.62 36.83
N ILE A 21 -0.10 -26.26 36.29
CA ILE A 21 0.81 -27.21 36.95
C ILE A 21 2.21 -27.19 36.29
N ALA A 22 3.25 -27.04 37.11
CA ALA A 22 4.64 -27.35 36.82
C ALA A 22 5.11 -28.52 37.70
N ARG A 23 5.83 -29.50 37.12
CA ARG A 23 6.78 -30.47 37.73
C ARG A 23 7.53 -31.16 36.56
N GLY A 24 8.79 -30.82 36.27
CA GLY A 24 10.02 -31.56 36.64
C GLY A 24 10.24 -32.81 35.75
N GLY A 25 11.33 -33.07 35.00
CA GLY A 25 12.74 -32.68 35.06
C GLY A 25 13.51 -33.15 33.81
N PRO A 26 14.87 -33.20 33.81
CA PRO A 26 15.70 -33.08 32.61
C PRO A 26 16.24 -34.41 32.07
N ALA A 27 16.44 -34.52 30.75
CA ALA A 27 17.69 -34.97 30.11
C ALA A 27 17.50 -35.32 28.61
N ARG A 28 18.55 -34.90 27.88
CA ARG A 28 19.20 -35.59 26.75
C ARG A 28 18.80 -35.18 25.33
N ALA A 29 19.82 -34.63 24.66
CA ALA A 29 19.86 -34.23 23.28
C ALA A 29 20.00 -35.41 22.29
N VAL A 30 19.74 -35.05 21.03
CA VAL A 30 20.17 -35.65 19.75
C VAL A 30 19.27 -36.72 19.15
N ALA A 31 18.50 -36.34 18.13
CA ALA A 31 18.64 -36.90 16.78
C ALA A 31 17.90 -36.03 15.77
N ALA A 32 18.57 -35.77 14.66
CA ALA A 32 18.16 -34.89 13.57
C ALA A 32 16.85 -35.37 12.90
N GLY A 33 15.79 -34.57 13.03
CA GLY A 33 14.62 -34.60 12.16
C GLY A 33 14.75 -33.44 11.17
N ARG A 34 15.00 -33.77 9.91
CA ARG A 34 15.11 -32.83 8.77
C ARG A 34 14.00 -31.78 8.85
N PRO A 35 14.27 -30.46 8.74
CA PRO A 35 13.19 -29.50 8.64
C PRO A 35 12.32 -29.85 7.43
N SER A 36 11.02 -29.91 7.68
CA SER A 36 10.00 -30.08 6.66
C SER A 36 10.14 -28.96 5.64
N TYR A 37 10.71 -29.30 4.49
CA TYR A 37 10.89 -28.41 3.33
C TYR A 37 9.59 -27.75 2.82
N ALA A 38 8.42 -28.02 3.42
CA ALA A 38 7.15 -27.44 3.03
C ALA A 38 6.86 -26.10 3.75
N ALA A 39 7.29 -25.93 5.00
CA ALA A 39 7.04 -24.70 5.75
C ALA A 39 7.98 -23.56 5.29
N ASP A 40 9.27 -23.88 5.07
CA ASP A 40 10.22 -22.90 4.50
C ASP A 40 9.94 -22.59 3.03
N ARG A 41 9.35 -23.51 2.25
CA ARG A 41 8.95 -23.22 0.86
C ARG A 41 7.73 -22.32 0.73
N LEU A 42 6.90 -22.19 1.77
CA LEU A 42 5.77 -21.25 1.77
C LEU A 42 6.24 -19.81 1.97
N THR A 43 7.35 -19.59 2.67
CA THR A 43 8.00 -18.28 2.81
C THR A 43 9.01 -18.01 1.68
N ALA A 44 9.61 -19.07 1.11
CA ALA A 44 10.51 -18.99 -0.06
C ALA A 44 9.80 -19.00 -1.43
N MET A 45 8.50 -18.70 -1.49
CA MET A 45 7.96 -17.97 -2.65
C MET A 45 8.33 -16.50 -2.47
N GLY A 46 9.65 -16.24 -2.47
CA GLY A 46 10.21 -14.91 -2.32
C GLY A 46 9.61 -14.00 -3.37
N GLN A 47 9.42 -12.73 -3.01
CA GLN A 47 8.88 -11.73 -3.93
C GLN A 47 9.57 -11.84 -5.28
N THR A 48 8.80 -11.98 -6.35
CA THR A 48 9.35 -11.92 -7.69
C THR A 48 9.86 -10.51 -7.98
N ASN A 49 10.71 -10.37 -8.98
CA ASN A 49 11.16 -9.04 -9.42
C ASN A 49 9.97 -8.16 -9.81
N ASP A 50 8.93 -8.77 -10.40
CA ASP A 50 7.69 -8.09 -10.75
C ASP A 50 6.91 -7.63 -9.51
N ASP A 51 6.88 -8.42 -8.44
CA ASP A 51 6.24 -8.02 -7.17
C ASP A 51 6.96 -6.81 -6.55
N VAL A 52 8.30 -6.85 -6.50
CA VAL A 52 9.10 -5.72 -5.99
C VAL A 52 8.90 -4.46 -6.84
N ALA A 53 8.87 -4.60 -8.17
CA ALA A 53 8.59 -3.51 -9.08
C ALA A 53 7.18 -2.93 -8.84
N ALA A 54 6.18 -3.78 -8.66
CA ALA A 54 4.81 -3.36 -8.36
C ALA A 54 4.72 -2.55 -7.05
N LEU A 55 5.44 -2.97 -5.99
CA LEU A 55 5.51 -2.23 -4.72
C LEU A 55 6.13 -0.83 -4.89
N LEU A 56 7.18 -0.71 -5.70
CA LEU A 56 7.80 0.58 -6.01
C LEU A 56 6.90 1.48 -6.85
N LEU A 57 6.15 0.92 -7.81
CA LEU A 57 5.16 1.65 -8.60
C LEU A 57 4.02 2.17 -7.72
N GLU A 58 3.45 1.31 -6.87
CA GLU A 58 2.43 1.72 -5.92
C GLU A 58 2.96 2.84 -5.02
N TYR A 59 4.15 2.68 -4.45
CA TYR A 59 4.76 3.72 -3.64
C TYR A 59 4.95 5.03 -4.40
N ALA A 60 5.37 4.99 -5.66
CA ALA A 60 5.52 6.19 -6.47
C ALA A 60 4.18 6.93 -6.63
N ASP A 61 3.10 6.20 -6.87
CA ASP A 61 1.77 6.78 -7.04
C ASP A 61 1.22 7.33 -5.72
N LEU A 62 1.35 6.59 -4.62
CA LEU A 62 0.93 7.06 -3.30
C LEU A 62 1.76 8.25 -2.81
N PHE A 63 3.06 8.23 -3.08
CA PHE A 63 3.94 9.35 -2.77
C PHE A 63 3.52 10.60 -3.56
N ALA A 64 3.14 10.46 -4.83
CA ALA A 64 2.61 11.54 -5.64
C ALA A 64 1.25 12.07 -5.15
N MET A 65 0.36 11.18 -4.68
CA MET A 65 -0.93 11.56 -4.05
C MET A 65 -0.68 12.38 -2.79
N ASN A 66 0.28 11.98 -1.96
CA ASN A 66 0.64 12.65 -0.71
C ASN A 66 1.58 13.86 -0.91
N GLY A 67 1.60 14.47 -2.09
CA GLY A 67 2.34 15.72 -2.34
C GLY A 67 3.86 15.55 -2.56
N GLY A 68 4.34 14.33 -2.76
CA GLY A 68 5.73 14.04 -3.11
C GLY A 68 6.18 14.75 -4.39
N ASP A 69 7.48 15.09 -4.48
CA ASP A 69 8.02 15.78 -5.65
C ASP A 69 8.17 14.84 -6.85
N GLY A 70 8.03 15.44 -8.04
CA GLY A 70 8.05 14.70 -9.30
C GLY A 70 9.40 14.07 -9.66
N ILE A 71 10.52 14.55 -9.08
CA ILE A 71 11.84 13.96 -9.33
C ILE A 71 11.89 12.58 -8.67
N ARG A 72 11.60 12.51 -7.37
CA ARG A 72 11.57 11.24 -6.64
C ARG A 72 10.52 10.28 -7.18
N VAL A 73 9.32 10.77 -7.52
CA VAL A 73 8.28 9.93 -8.16
C VAL A 73 8.83 9.27 -9.43
N ARG A 74 9.48 10.04 -10.32
CA ARG A 74 10.07 9.47 -11.54
C ARG A 74 11.21 8.49 -11.24
N SER A 75 12.04 8.76 -10.24
CA SER A 75 13.11 7.84 -9.84
C SER A 75 12.55 6.48 -9.40
N TYR A 76 11.48 6.45 -8.61
CA TYR A 76 10.86 5.18 -8.20
C TYR A 76 10.28 4.41 -9.40
N LYS A 77 9.64 5.10 -10.36
CA LYS A 77 9.11 4.45 -11.56
C LYS A 77 10.22 3.85 -12.43
N LYS A 78 11.30 4.60 -12.69
CA LYS A 78 12.46 4.10 -13.44
C LYS A 78 13.16 2.92 -12.76
N ALA A 79 13.29 2.97 -11.44
CA ALA A 79 13.84 1.87 -10.68
C ALA A 79 12.95 0.62 -10.78
N ALA A 80 11.62 0.79 -10.70
CA ALA A 80 10.68 -0.31 -10.91
C ALA A 80 10.83 -0.92 -12.30
N ASP A 81 10.95 -0.10 -13.36
CA ASP A 81 11.19 -0.58 -14.73
C ASP A 81 12.50 -1.38 -14.82
N SER A 82 13.57 -0.90 -14.19
CA SER A 82 14.88 -1.56 -14.18
C SER A 82 14.87 -2.88 -13.42
N ILE A 83 14.11 -2.94 -12.32
CA ILE A 83 13.92 -4.14 -11.50
C ILE A 83 13.09 -5.18 -12.26
N ALA A 84 11.97 -4.78 -12.87
CA ALA A 84 11.13 -5.69 -13.68
C ALA A 84 11.90 -6.23 -14.90
N ALA A 85 12.77 -5.41 -15.51
CA ALA A 85 13.58 -5.83 -16.65
C ALA A 85 14.72 -6.80 -16.28
N TYR A 86 15.11 -6.85 -15.00
CA TYR A 86 16.20 -7.72 -14.55
C TYR A 86 15.75 -9.19 -14.54
N ARG A 87 16.48 -10.05 -15.26
CA ARG A 87 16.14 -11.47 -15.42
C ARG A 87 16.79 -12.39 -14.38
N GLY A 88 17.69 -11.87 -13.56
CA GLY A 88 18.36 -12.63 -12.50
C GLY A 88 17.57 -12.57 -11.19
N ASP A 89 18.12 -13.23 -10.18
CA ASP A 89 17.60 -13.18 -8.82
C ASP A 89 18.13 -11.93 -8.09
N LEU A 90 17.23 -11.02 -7.69
CA LEU A 90 17.60 -9.80 -6.96
C LEU A 90 18.25 -10.10 -5.61
N THR A 91 17.97 -11.25 -5.00
CA THR A 91 18.56 -11.66 -3.72
C THR A 91 20.02 -12.08 -3.86
N ALA A 92 20.47 -12.38 -5.09
CA ALA A 92 21.82 -12.83 -5.39
C ALA A 92 22.76 -11.69 -5.81
N ILE A 93 22.29 -10.45 -5.87
CA ILE A 93 23.09 -9.30 -6.31
C ILE A 93 22.96 -8.11 -5.35
N ASP A 94 23.92 -7.20 -5.47
CA ASP A 94 23.76 -5.85 -4.97
C ASP A 94 22.87 -5.04 -5.92
N VAL A 95 21.62 -4.80 -5.53
CA VAL A 95 20.62 -4.11 -6.37
C VAL A 95 21.02 -2.68 -6.76
N ARG A 96 21.98 -2.06 -6.06
CA ARG A 96 22.55 -0.74 -6.43
C ARG A 96 23.33 -0.77 -7.75
N THR A 97 23.67 -1.96 -8.23
CA THR A 97 24.30 -2.15 -9.54
C THR A 97 23.31 -2.00 -10.70
N LEU A 98 22.00 -2.07 -10.41
CA LEU A 98 20.96 -1.87 -11.41
C LEU A 98 20.83 -0.39 -11.80
N PRO A 99 20.48 -0.09 -13.07
CA PRO A 99 20.18 1.28 -13.50
C PRO A 99 19.09 1.91 -12.64
N ASP A 100 19.21 3.22 -12.40
CA ASP A 100 18.24 4.03 -11.64
C ASP A 100 17.98 3.60 -10.17
N VAL A 101 18.68 2.58 -9.66
CA VAL A 101 18.57 2.11 -8.27
C VAL A 101 19.66 2.74 -7.40
N GLY A 102 19.33 3.85 -6.75
CA GLY A 102 20.17 4.48 -5.73
C GLY A 102 19.99 3.89 -4.33
N GLU A 103 20.85 4.30 -3.39
CA GLU A 103 20.87 3.85 -1.99
C GLU A 103 19.50 3.83 -1.30
N ALA A 104 18.72 4.90 -1.46
CA ALA A 104 17.40 5.01 -0.82
C ALA A 104 16.33 4.07 -1.40
N ILE A 105 16.53 3.61 -2.65
CA ILE A 105 15.67 2.65 -3.33
C ILE A 105 16.12 1.24 -2.99
N ALA A 106 17.44 0.99 -3.01
CA ALA A 106 18.02 -0.29 -2.63
C ALA A 106 17.53 -0.77 -1.26
N LYS A 107 17.54 0.10 -0.24
CA LYS A 107 16.99 -0.23 1.09
C LYS A 107 15.53 -0.67 1.07
N LYS A 108 14.70 -0.06 0.22
CA LYS A 108 13.28 -0.44 0.10
C LYS A 108 13.14 -1.78 -0.61
N VAL A 109 13.97 -2.04 -1.60
CA VAL A 109 14.01 -3.32 -2.32
C VAL A 109 14.44 -4.43 -1.37
N GLU A 110 15.48 -4.21 -0.56
CA GLU A 110 15.93 -5.16 0.46
C GLU A 110 14.83 -5.45 1.49
N GLU A 111 14.17 -4.41 2.02
CA GLU A 111 13.01 -4.57 2.90
C GLU A 111 11.87 -5.35 2.22
N ALA A 112 11.58 -5.05 0.95
CA ALA A 112 10.55 -5.74 0.17
C ALA A 112 10.87 -7.22 -0.04
N LEU A 113 12.12 -7.57 -0.35
CA LEU A 113 12.55 -8.96 -0.52
C LEU A 113 12.48 -9.74 0.80
N ASP A 114 12.78 -9.10 1.93
CA ASP A 114 12.72 -9.70 3.27
C ASP A 114 11.28 -9.89 3.77
N ARG A 115 10.40 -8.91 3.56
CA ARG A 115 9.08 -8.83 4.26
C ARG A 115 7.87 -8.85 3.34
N GLY A 116 8.08 -8.82 2.02
CA GLY A 116 7.01 -8.63 1.04
C GLY A 116 6.49 -7.20 0.91
N THR A 117 7.06 -6.24 1.64
CA THR A 117 6.72 -4.81 1.60
C THR A 117 7.82 -3.99 2.29
N PHE A 118 7.70 -2.66 2.27
CA PHE A 118 8.60 -1.75 3.00
C PHE A 118 7.80 -0.69 3.77
N ARG A 119 8.39 -0.20 4.87
CA ARG A 119 7.66 0.59 5.87
C ARG A 119 6.97 1.83 5.29
N GLN A 120 7.64 2.57 4.42
CA GLN A 120 7.08 3.81 3.88
C GLN A 120 5.88 3.58 2.94
N LEU A 121 5.77 2.40 2.31
CA LEU A 121 4.59 2.04 1.54
C LEU A 121 3.39 1.84 2.45
N GLU A 122 3.54 1.08 3.52
CA GLU A 122 2.49 0.87 4.52
C GLU A 122 2.04 2.18 5.18
N ASP A 123 2.99 3.06 5.51
CA ASP A 123 2.70 4.38 6.07
C ASP A 123 1.82 5.23 5.13
N LEU A 124 1.99 5.08 3.81
CA LEU A 124 1.17 5.79 2.81
C LEU A 124 -0.18 5.10 2.56
N ARG A 125 -0.22 3.76 2.54
CA ARG A 125 -1.48 2.99 2.45
C ARG A 125 -2.43 3.31 3.59
N ALA A 126 -1.90 3.56 4.79
CA ALA A 126 -2.69 3.96 5.96
C ALA A 126 -3.26 5.39 5.85
N LYS A 127 -2.59 6.29 5.12
CA LYS A 127 -3.00 7.69 4.95
C LYS A 127 -3.95 7.90 3.77
N ILE A 128 -3.85 7.07 2.73
CA ILE A 128 -4.57 7.24 1.48
C ILE A 128 -5.69 6.20 1.39
N PRO A 129 -6.97 6.63 1.42
CA PRO A 129 -8.10 5.72 1.33
C PRO A 129 -8.01 4.80 0.10
N GLY A 130 -8.41 3.53 0.27
CA GLY A 130 -8.43 2.56 -0.82
C GLY A 130 -9.24 3.05 -2.03
N GLY A 131 -10.36 3.72 -1.79
CA GLY A 131 -11.19 4.29 -2.85
C GLY A 131 -10.49 5.34 -3.71
N ALA A 132 -9.66 6.20 -3.10
CA ALA A 132 -8.84 7.15 -3.87
C ALA A 132 -7.80 6.43 -4.74
N ARG A 133 -7.22 5.35 -4.22
CA ARG A 133 -6.25 4.51 -4.95
C ARG A 133 -6.89 3.81 -6.15
N SER A 134 -8.11 3.30 -6.00
CA SER A 134 -8.85 2.65 -7.09
C SER A 134 -9.08 3.54 -8.30
N LEU A 135 -9.12 4.86 -8.12
CA LEU A 135 -9.26 5.81 -9.22
C LEU A 135 -8.00 5.92 -10.08
N LEU A 136 -6.81 5.54 -9.58
CA LEU A 136 -5.57 5.54 -10.37
C LEU A 136 -5.60 4.56 -11.54
N ALA A 137 -6.50 3.57 -11.51
CA ALA A 137 -6.69 2.66 -12.62
C ALA A 137 -7.09 3.42 -13.90
N ILE A 138 -7.83 4.54 -13.76
CA ILE A 138 -8.35 5.32 -14.88
C ILE A 138 -7.19 5.98 -15.65
N PRO A 139 -6.97 5.61 -16.92
CA PRO A 139 -5.94 6.22 -17.74
C PRO A 139 -6.11 7.74 -17.83
N GLY A 140 -5.01 8.48 -17.66
CA GLY A 140 -5.02 9.94 -17.69
C GLY A 140 -5.54 10.62 -16.41
N LEU A 141 -6.02 9.86 -15.42
CA LEU A 141 -6.33 10.40 -14.10
C LEU A 141 -5.09 10.35 -13.19
N GLY A 142 -4.40 11.49 -13.11
CA GLY A 142 -3.19 11.59 -12.28
C GLY A 142 -3.46 11.52 -10.77
N PRO A 143 -2.45 11.13 -9.96
CA PRO A 143 -2.56 10.92 -8.51
C PRO A 143 -3.22 12.05 -7.71
N LYS A 144 -2.80 13.30 -7.95
CA LYS A 144 -3.37 14.47 -7.26
C LYS A 144 -4.85 14.67 -7.56
N ARG A 145 -5.26 14.39 -8.80
CA ARG A 145 -6.66 14.52 -9.24
C ARG A 145 -7.52 13.40 -8.69
N ALA A 146 -7.00 12.16 -8.64
CA ALA A 146 -7.67 11.03 -8.01
C ALA A 146 -7.99 11.32 -6.53
N LEU A 147 -6.98 11.76 -5.76
CA LEU A 147 -7.18 12.12 -4.36
C LEU A 147 -8.17 13.30 -4.22
N HIS A 148 -8.04 14.33 -5.04
CA HIS A 148 -8.97 15.48 -5.02
C HIS A 148 -10.41 15.07 -5.32
N LEU A 149 -10.67 14.22 -6.33
CA LEU A 149 -12.02 13.72 -6.63
C LEU A 149 -12.59 12.90 -5.47
N HIS A 150 -11.77 12.05 -4.85
CA HIS A 150 -12.20 11.28 -3.69
C HIS A 150 -12.56 12.21 -2.51
N THR A 151 -11.73 13.20 -2.22
CA THR A 151 -11.98 14.14 -1.11
C THR A 151 -13.21 15.01 -1.35
N GLU A 152 -13.39 15.55 -2.56
CA GLU A 152 -14.50 16.47 -2.87
C GLU A 152 -15.85 15.75 -3.06
N LEU A 153 -15.83 14.55 -3.63
CA LEU A 153 -17.05 13.85 -4.07
C LEU A 153 -17.30 12.54 -3.34
N GLY A 154 -16.36 12.05 -2.55
CA GLY A 154 -16.46 10.74 -1.89
C GLY A 154 -16.50 9.56 -2.87
N VAL A 155 -16.08 9.75 -4.12
CA VAL A 155 -16.06 8.68 -5.12
C VAL A 155 -14.90 7.73 -4.85
N ASP A 156 -15.16 6.44 -4.87
CA ASP A 156 -14.23 5.39 -4.43
C ASP A 156 -13.90 4.37 -5.52
N SER A 157 -14.44 4.54 -6.72
CA SER A 157 -14.31 3.60 -7.81
C SER A 157 -14.53 4.28 -9.16
N PRO A 158 -14.00 3.71 -10.27
CA PRO A 158 -14.27 4.22 -11.62
C PRO A 158 -15.76 4.32 -11.94
N ARG A 159 -16.53 3.31 -11.52
CA ARG A 159 -17.99 3.30 -11.66
C ARG A 159 -18.66 4.43 -10.88
N ALA A 160 -18.26 4.67 -9.63
CA ALA A 160 -18.80 5.78 -8.84
C ALA A 160 -18.45 7.14 -9.46
N LEU A 161 -17.25 7.29 -10.04
CA LEU A 161 -16.86 8.50 -10.75
C LEU A 161 -17.69 8.72 -12.03
N ALA A 162 -17.94 7.67 -12.82
CA ALA A 162 -18.80 7.77 -14.01
C ALA A 162 -20.21 8.28 -13.63
N ALA A 163 -20.83 7.67 -12.61
CA ALA A 163 -22.13 8.09 -12.12
C ALA A 163 -22.11 9.55 -11.60
N ALA A 164 -21.04 9.97 -10.92
CA ALA A 164 -20.90 11.35 -10.45
C ALA A 164 -20.79 12.35 -11.61
N ILE A 165 -20.13 11.98 -12.72
CA ILE A 165 -20.05 12.79 -13.93
C ILE A 165 -21.43 12.93 -14.57
N GLU A 166 -22.17 11.82 -14.74
CA GLU A 166 -23.52 11.80 -15.33
C GLU A 166 -24.53 12.61 -14.52
N GLN A 167 -24.40 12.58 -13.19
CA GLN A 167 -25.24 13.34 -12.26
C GLN A 167 -24.87 14.85 -12.19
N GLY A 168 -23.88 15.31 -12.95
CA GLY A 168 -23.42 16.70 -12.92
C GLY A 168 -22.68 17.09 -11.64
N ARG A 169 -22.24 16.12 -10.81
CA ARG A 169 -21.58 16.41 -9.52
C ARG A 169 -20.21 17.07 -9.67
N LEU A 170 -19.63 17.04 -10.88
CA LEU A 170 -18.39 17.73 -11.21
C LEU A 170 -18.63 19.13 -11.79
N ASP A 171 -19.87 19.58 -11.93
CA ASP A 171 -20.17 20.93 -12.42
C ASP A 171 -19.73 21.99 -11.42
N GLY A 172 -19.02 23.01 -11.92
CA GLY A 172 -18.41 24.05 -11.09
C GLY A 172 -17.11 23.64 -10.39
N LEU A 173 -16.72 22.36 -10.40
CA LEU A 173 -15.46 21.93 -9.79
C LEU A 173 -14.27 22.40 -10.64
N ARG A 174 -13.41 23.25 -10.05
CA ARG A 174 -12.29 23.87 -10.77
C ARG A 174 -11.38 22.81 -11.39
N GLY A 175 -11.13 22.94 -12.69
CA GLY A 175 -10.28 22.02 -13.45
C GLY A 175 -11.01 20.82 -14.07
N TYR A 176 -12.30 20.65 -13.81
CA TYR A 176 -13.13 19.55 -14.36
C TYR A 176 -14.21 20.06 -15.32
N GLY A 177 -13.80 20.87 -16.30
CA GLY A 177 -14.68 21.30 -17.38
C GLY A 177 -15.10 20.16 -18.32
N PRO A 178 -15.97 20.43 -19.32
CA PRO A 178 -16.57 19.41 -20.18
C PRO A 178 -15.55 18.49 -20.86
N LYS A 179 -14.47 19.06 -21.41
CA LYS A 179 -13.39 18.28 -22.04
C LYS A 179 -12.70 17.33 -21.06
N THR A 180 -12.45 17.80 -19.84
CA THR A 180 -11.83 16.98 -18.79
C THR A 180 -12.74 15.84 -18.38
N ARG A 181 -14.04 16.10 -18.24
CA ARG A 181 -15.02 15.07 -17.88
C ARG A 181 -15.16 14.02 -18.97
N GLN A 182 -15.19 14.44 -20.24
CA GLN A 182 -15.19 13.49 -21.36
C GLN A 182 -13.94 12.61 -21.33
N ALA A 183 -12.75 13.19 -21.14
CA ALA A 183 -11.52 12.41 -21.04
C ALA A 183 -11.52 11.41 -19.87
N LEU A 184 -12.19 11.73 -18.76
CA LEU A 184 -12.37 10.79 -17.65
C LEU A 184 -13.31 9.65 -18.03
N LEU A 185 -14.44 9.93 -18.70
CA LEU A 185 -15.36 8.90 -19.18
C LEU A 185 -14.68 7.98 -20.20
N ASP A 186 -13.90 8.55 -21.13
CA ASP A 186 -13.14 7.79 -22.12
C ASP A 186 -12.11 6.88 -21.43
N GLY A 187 -11.41 7.39 -20.40
CA GLY A 187 -10.50 6.60 -19.58
C GLY A 187 -11.21 5.48 -18.83
N ILE A 188 -12.38 5.75 -18.24
CA ILE A 188 -13.18 4.72 -17.56
C ILE A 188 -13.65 3.63 -18.54
N ALA A 189 -14.02 4.00 -19.76
CA ALA A 189 -14.44 3.05 -20.80
C ALA A 189 -13.29 2.17 -21.35
N ALA A 190 -12.03 2.55 -21.09
CA ALA A 190 -10.85 1.80 -21.51
C ALA A 190 -10.33 0.79 -20.47
N LEU A 191 -11.01 0.68 -19.31
CA LEU A 191 -10.74 -0.32 -18.26
C LEU A 191 -11.36 -1.68 -18.60
#